data_AF-A0A813GI80-F1
#
_entry.id   AF-A0A813GI80-F1
#
_cell.length_a   1.000
_cell.length_b   1.000
_cell.length_c   1.000
_cell.angle_alpha   90.00
_cell.angle_beta   90.00
_cell.angle_gamma   90.00
#
_symmetry.space_group_name_H-M   'P 1'
#
loop_
_entity.id
_entity.type
_entity.pdbx_description
1 polymer ?
#
loop_
_entity_poly.entity_id
_entity_poly.type
_entity_poly.pdbx_seq_one_letter_code
_entity_poly.pdbx_strand_id
1 'polypeptide(L)'
;AEDQQLQESLVNIQRPILLNEKFKVHSYDGGAFKSRGQYDIKNTLIPVIEPFHCSGSGTKFNLLLKCSEDFTMTHFYVSGPGPRCTEPIRSGLVWVTDQPPDVEGLKKYDSMSSEELMEIVKGLRTYSSSEEAGSVPDPCVYFTTDPTSREAEVELPNWKEGRYVAVKFLDTHKDQVNMDIGIVAFIGHFGRHASASRHLGPWMRRSARQIWVHPNELKSMFSSSGWVCDGRDFTGGCRSGQT
;
A
#
# COMPACT_ATOMS: atom_id res chain seq x y z
N ALA A 1 -8.12 26.58 -33.54
CA ALA A 1 -8.95 26.72 -32.31
C ALA A 1 -9.34 25.35 -31.77
N GLU A 2 -9.81 24.42 -32.60
CA GLU A 2 -10.09 23.02 -32.18
C GLU A 2 -8.84 22.24 -31.73
N ASP A 3 -7.66 22.51 -32.31
CA ASP A 3 -6.40 21.87 -31.87
C ASP A 3 -5.90 22.32 -30.47
N GLN A 4 -6.29 23.52 -30.01
CA GLN A 4 -5.93 23.99 -28.67
C GLN A 4 -6.84 23.37 -27.59
N GLN A 5 -8.11 23.09 -27.90
CA GLN A 5 -9.01 22.35 -27.01
C GLN A 5 -8.62 20.87 -26.88
N LEU A 6 -8.03 20.26 -27.92
CA LEU A 6 -7.48 18.91 -27.84
C LEU A 6 -6.16 18.86 -27.06
N GLN A 7 -5.33 19.92 -27.08
CA GLN A 7 -4.13 20.02 -26.25
C GLN A 7 -4.42 20.36 -24.77
N GLU A 8 -5.50 21.06 -24.45
CA GLU A 8 -5.94 21.26 -23.05
C GLU A 8 -6.67 20.05 -22.45
N SER A 9 -7.03 19.07 -23.29
CA SER A 9 -7.47 17.73 -22.85
C SER A 9 -6.31 16.81 -22.46
N LEU A 10 -5.07 17.34 -22.44
CA LEU A 10 -3.95 16.73 -21.71
C LEU A 10 -4.36 16.62 -20.25
N VAL A 11 -4.93 15.46 -19.92
CA VAL A 11 -5.39 15.05 -18.60
C VAL A 11 -4.43 15.64 -17.58
N ASN A 12 -4.92 16.61 -16.82
CA ASN A 12 -4.24 17.17 -15.68
C ASN A 12 -4.24 16.06 -14.64
N ILE A 13 -3.38 15.04 -14.83
CA ILE A 13 -3.26 13.89 -13.96
C ILE A 13 -2.75 14.48 -12.66
N GLN A 14 -3.69 14.70 -11.74
CA GLN A 14 -3.43 15.18 -10.39
C GLN A 14 -2.33 14.31 -9.78
N ARG A 15 -1.53 14.87 -8.88
CA ARG A 15 -0.47 14.08 -8.21
C ARG A 15 -1.09 12.82 -7.58
N PRO A 16 -0.40 11.66 -7.62
CA PRO A 16 -0.87 10.48 -6.92
C PRO A 16 -1.09 10.78 -5.44
N ILE A 17 -2.17 10.22 -4.89
CA ILE A 17 -2.60 10.36 -3.51
C ILE A 17 -2.60 9.00 -2.82
N LEU A 18 -2.62 9.01 -1.48
CA LEU A 18 -2.85 7.82 -0.68
C LEU A 18 -4.34 7.42 -0.80
N LEU A 19 -4.60 6.18 -1.18
CA LEU A 19 -5.96 5.67 -1.44
C LEU A 19 -6.60 4.99 -0.23
N ASN A 20 -5.82 4.71 0.83
CA ASN A 20 -6.21 3.88 1.97
C ASN A 20 -7.54 4.26 2.63
N GLU A 21 -7.86 5.56 2.71
CA GLU A 21 -9.07 6.05 3.36
C GLU A 21 -10.38 5.54 2.72
N LYS A 22 -10.35 5.14 1.44
CA LYS A 22 -11.51 4.59 0.73
C LYS A 22 -11.55 3.06 0.75
N PHE A 23 -10.50 2.41 1.24
CA PHE A 23 -10.46 0.96 1.35
C PHE A 23 -11.09 0.49 2.67
N LYS A 24 -11.87 -0.59 2.56
CA LYS A 24 -12.36 -1.35 3.70
C LYS A 24 -11.96 -2.80 3.56
N VAL A 25 -11.69 -3.44 4.68
CA VAL A 25 -11.48 -4.89 4.76
C VAL A 25 -12.76 -5.57 4.30
N HIS A 26 -12.67 -6.31 3.21
CA HIS A 26 -13.75 -7.12 2.68
C HIS A 26 -13.69 -8.53 3.28
N SER A 27 -12.51 -9.15 3.29
CA SER A 27 -12.25 -10.38 4.03
C SER A 27 -10.78 -10.48 4.44
N TYR A 28 -10.53 -11.27 5.47
CA TYR A 28 -9.20 -11.59 5.97
C TYR A 28 -9.23 -12.93 6.70
N ASP A 29 -8.23 -13.78 6.46
CA ASP A 29 -8.20 -15.17 6.95
C ASP A 29 -7.14 -15.45 8.03
N GLY A 30 -6.30 -14.47 8.39
CA GLY A 30 -5.23 -14.70 9.37
C GLY A 30 -5.58 -14.48 10.83
N GLY A 31 -6.79 -13.99 11.12
CA GLY A 31 -7.24 -13.69 12.48
C GLY A 31 -6.36 -12.65 13.20
N ALA A 32 -6.61 -12.39 14.47
CA ALA A 32 -5.81 -11.45 15.26
C ALA A 32 -5.17 -12.14 16.46
N PHE A 33 -3.98 -11.69 16.85
CA PHE A 33 -3.28 -12.23 18.00
C PHE A 33 -4.15 -12.14 19.26
N LYS A 34 -4.46 -13.30 19.84
CA LYS A 34 -5.36 -13.45 21.00
C LYS A 34 -6.73 -12.78 20.80
N SER A 35 -7.19 -12.64 19.56
CA SER A 35 -8.46 -11.99 19.20
C SER A 35 -8.62 -10.56 19.76
N ARG A 36 -7.51 -9.84 19.93
CA ARG A 36 -7.53 -8.47 20.48
C ARG A 36 -7.70 -7.43 19.38
N GLY A 37 -8.62 -6.49 19.58
CA GLY A 37 -8.87 -5.40 18.63
C GLY A 37 -7.67 -4.47 18.38
N GLN A 38 -6.69 -4.42 19.29
CA GLN A 38 -5.45 -3.66 19.09
C GLN A 38 -4.55 -4.24 17.99
N TYR A 39 -4.82 -5.48 17.56
CA TYR A 39 -4.10 -6.19 16.50
C TYR A 39 -5.00 -6.47 15.30
N ASP A 40 -6.09 -5.71 15.15
CA ASP A 40 -7.04 -5.87 14.05
C ASP A 40 -6.36 -5.56 12.71
N ILE A 41 -6.66 -6.33 11.67
CA ILE A 41 -6.10 -6.17 10.33
C ILE A 41 -6.38 -4.78 9.74
N LYS A 42 -7.47 -4.12 10.14
CA LYS A 42 -7.78 -2.75 9.72
C LYS A 42 -6.71 -1.74 10.10
N ASN A 43 -5.90 -2.03 11.13
CA ASN A 43 -4.83 -1.16 11.58
C ASN A 43 -3.77 -0.96 10.48
N THR A 44 -3.60 -1.96 9.58
CA THR A 44 -2.68 -1.86 8.45
C THR A 44 -3.02 -0.76 7.45
N LEU A 45 -4.27 -0.30 7.42
CA LEU A 45 -4.72 0.77 6.52
C LEU A 45 -4.46 2.16 7.08
N ILE A 46 -4.12 2.28 8.36
CA ILE A 46 -3.82 3.57 8.99
C ILE A 46 -2.36 3.91 8.65
N PRO A 47 -2.07 5.09 8.05
CA PRO A 47 -0.73 5.42 7.57
C PRO A 47 0.21 5.88 8.70
N VAL A 48 0.23 5.13 9.80
CA VAL A 48 1.13 5.29 10.95
C VAL A 48 1.56 3.91 11.43
N ILE A 49 2.75 3.80 12.01
CA ILE A 49 3.33 2.51 12.43
C ILE A 49 2.58 1.87 13.61
N GLU A 50 1.85 2.68 14.39
CA GLU A 50 1.06 2.25 15.54
C GLU A 50 -0.33 2.92 15.46
N PRO A 51 -1.44 2.16 15.56
CA PRO A 51 -1.50 0.73 15.86
C PRO A 51 -1.10 -0.14 14.66
N PHE A 52 -0.64 -1.36 14.92
CA PHE A 52 -0.30 -2.36 13.89
C PHE A 52 -1.19 -3.59 13.95
N HIS A 53 -1.04 -4.48 12.97
CA HIS A 53 -1.68 -5.78 12.94
C HIS A 53 -0.69 -6.88 13.37
N CYS A 54 -1.17 -7.79 14.20
CA CYS A 54 -0.48 -9.02 14.58
C CYS A 54 -1.45 -10.17 14.34
N SER A 55 -1.10 -11.09 13.45
CA SER A 55 -1.99 -12.19 13.06
C SER A 55 -2.22 -13.18 14.20
N GLY A 56 -3.17 -14.09 14.00
CA GLY A 56 -3.24 -15.34 14.77
C GLY A 56 -2.03 -16.25 14.50
N SER A 57 -2.09 -17.47 15.05
CA SER A 57 -1.13 -18.52 14.71
C SER A 57 -1.35 -19.00 13.29
N GLY A 58 -0.28 -19.17 12.53
CA GLY A 58 -0.34 -19.68 11.18
C GLY A 58 0.64 -18.97 10.28
N THR A 59 0.59 -19.36 9.01
CA THR A 59 1.49 -18.88 7.98
C THR A 59 0.67 -18.61 6.74
N LYS A 60 0.99 -17.53 6.03
CA LYS A 60 0.36 -17.12 4.77
C LYS A 60 -1.11 -16.72 4.94
N PHE A 61 -1.38 -15.44 4.71
CA PHE A 61 -2.71 -14.89 4.91
C PHE A 61 -3.10 -14.01 3.73
N ASN A 62 -4.40 -13.98 3.43
CA ASN A 62 -4.98 -13.18 2.37
C ASN A 62 -5.80 -12.05 2.99
N LEU A 63 -5.46 -10.82 2.63
CA LEU A 63 -6.24 -9.61 2.91
C LEU A 63 -6.92 -9.16 1.62
N LEU A 64 -8.24 -9.19 1.59
CA LEU A 64 -9.03 -8.63 0.50
C LEU A 64 -9.65 -7.30 0.94
N LEU A 65 -9.38 -6.27 0.16
CA LEU A 65 -9.86 -4.92 0.37
C LEU A 65 -10.80 -4.51 -0.76
N LYS A 66 -11.82 -3.73 -0.43
CA LYS A 66 -12.72 -3.11 -1.39
C LYS A 66 -12.61 -1.59 -1.29
N CYS A 67 -12.37 -0.93 -2.41
CA CYS A 67 -12.46 0.53 -2.50
C CYS A 67 -13.94 0.94 -2.68
N SER A 68 -14.34 2.06 -2.09
CA SER A 68 -15.69 2.61 -2.28
C SER A 68 -15.96 3.13 -3.70
N GLU A 69 -14.90 3.37 -4.47
CA GLU A 69 -14.95 3.88 -5.84
C GLU A 69 -13.93 3.14 -6.72
N ASP A 70 -13.91 3.44 -8.02
CA ASP A 70 -12.90 2.87 -8.91
C ASP A 70 -11.59 3.60 -8.64
N PHE A 71 -10.47 2.94 -8.83
CA PHE A 71 -9.15 3.55 -8.65
C PHE A 71 -8.16 3.04 -9.68
N THR A 72 -7.08 3.80 -9.84
CA THR A 72 -5.88 3.42 -10.57
C THR A 72 -4.71 3.44 -9.59
N MET A 73 -4.10 2.29 -9.33
CA MET A 73 -2.92 2.13 -8.47
C MET A 73 -1.64 2.27 -9.27
N THR A 74 -0.72 3.09 -8.74
CA THR A 74 0.58 3.40 -9.36
C THR A 74 1.75 2.92 -8.50
N HIS A 75 1.59 2.93 -7.18
CA HIS A 75 2.59 2.38 -6.27
C HIS A 75 1.94 1.58 -5.15
N PHE A 76 2.72 0.66 -4.62
CA PHE A 76 2.42 -0.12 -3.43
C PHE A 76 3.52 0.09 -2.40
N TYR A 77 3.14 0.20 -1.13
CA TYR A 77 4.08 0.20 -0.03
C TYR A 77 3.61 -0.66 1.11
N VAL A 78 4.56 -1.29 1.76
CA VAL A 78 4.33 -2.07 2.97
C VAL A 78 5.47 -1.85 3.95
N SER A 79 5.10 -1.80 5.23
CA SER A 79 6.03 -1.66 6.33
C SER A 79 5.69 -2.66 7.43
N GLY A 80 6.72 -3.34 7.95
CA GLY A 80 6.64 -4.04 9.21
C GLY A 80 6.53 -3.06 10.38
N PRO A 81 5.93 -3.46 11.49
CA PRO A 81 5.78 -2.58 12.64
C PRO A 81 7.11 -2.39 13.39
N GLY A 82 7.07 -1.49 14.38
CA GLY A 82 8.23 -1.02 15.12
C GLY A 82 9.09 -2.13 15.77
N PRO A 83 10.25 -1.77 16.35
CA PRO A 83 11.30 -2.73 16.75
C PRO A 83 10.86 -3.78 17.77
N ARG A 84 9.76 -3.56 18.49
CA ARG A 84 9.20 -4.48 19.50
C ARG A 84 8.49 -5.71 18.93
N CYS A 85 8.31 -5.75 17.62
CA CYS A 85 7.57 -6.83 16.95
C CYS A 85 8.48 -8.02 16.65
N THR A 86 7.91 -9.22 16.77
CA THR A 86 8.67 -10.47 16.72
C THR A 86 8.76 -11.02 15.31
N GLU A 87 7.74 -10.84 14.49
CA GLU A 87 7.60 -11.49 13.18
C GLU A 87 7.24 -10.47 12.09
N PRO A 88 8.10 -9.47 11.81
CA PRO A 88 7.80 -8.48 10.79
C PRO A 88 7.65 -9.15 9.41
N ILE A 89 6.61 -8.74 8.67
CA ILE A 89 6.34 -9.15 7.29
C ILE A 89 7.60 -9.06 6.43
N ARG A 90 7.89 -10.12 5.68
CA ARG A 90 9.01 -10.17 4.73
C ARG A 90 8.52 -10.08 3.29
N SER A 91 7.59 -10.90 2.85
CA SER A 91 7.19 -10.91 1.45
C SER A 91 5.71 -11.12 1.21
N GLY A 92 5.27 -10.79 0.00
CA GLY A 92 3.88 -10.98 -0.41
C GLY A 92 3.61 -10.60 -1.86
N LEU A 93 2.37 -10.82 -2.26
CA LEU A 93 1.84 -10.57 -3.59
C LEU A 93 0.66 -9.62 -3.53
N VAL A 94 0.46 -8.82 -4.59
CA VAL A 94 -0.68 -7.90 -4.69
C VAL A 94 -1.39 -8.08 -6.02
N TRP A 95 -2.72 -8.10 -5.98
CA TRP A 95 -3.61 -8.09 -7.13
C TRP A 95 -4.50 -6.86 -7.08
N VAL A 96 -4.81 -6.33 -8.25
CA VAL A 96 -5.86 -5.32 -8.44
C VAL A 96 -6.89 -5.91 -9.40
N THR A 97 -8.16 -5.88 -9.01
CA THR A 97 -9.25 -6.57 -9.73
C THR A 97 -10.54 -5.75 -9.72
N ASP A 98 -11.41 -5.98 -10.69
CA ASP A 98 -12.73 -5.33 -10.76
C ASP A 98 -13.78 -6.03 -9.89
N GLN A 99 -13.63 -7.34 -9.71
CA GLN A 99 -14.49 -8.21 -8.91
C GLN A 99 -13.69 -8.85 -7.79
N PRO A 100 -14.31 -9.24 -6.66
CA PRO A 100 -13.59 -9.91 -5.58
C PRO A 100 -12.96 -11.21 -6.13
N PRO A 101 -11.63 -11.37 -6.03
CA PRO A 101 -10.96 -12.57 -6.52
C PRO A 101 -11.30 -13.78 -5.63
N ASP A 102 -11.26 -14.97 -6.22
CA ASP A 102 -11.37 -16.20 -5.46
C ASP A 102 -10.11 -16.41 -4.60
N VAL A 103 -10.28 -16.33 -3.28
CA VAL A 103 -9.19 -16.47 -2.30
C VAL A 103 -8.65 -17.90 -2.27
N GLU A 104 -9.47 -18.91 -2.57
CA GLU A 104 -9.02 -20.30 -2.64
C GLU A 104 -8.05 -20.50 -3.81
N GLY A 105 -8.33 -19.89 -4.96
CA GLY A 105 -7.42 -19.83 -6.10
C GLY A 105 -6.06 -19.20 -5.80
N LEU A 106 -5.94 -18.37 -4.75
CA LEU A 106 -4.66 -17.78 -4.32
C LEU A 106 -3.75 -18.76 -3.59
N LYS A 107 -4.25 -19.92 -3.13
CA LYS A 107 -3.43 -20.93 -2.45
C LYS A 107 -2.37 -21.56 -3.36
N LYS A 108 -2.58 -21.51 -4.68
CA LYS A 108 -1.59 -22.00 -5.66
C LYS A 108 -0.22 -21.32 -5.53
N TYR A 109 -0.19 -20.08 -5.02
CA TYR A 109 1.03 -19.32 -4.81
C TYR A 109 1.75 -19.66 -3.50
N ASP A 110 1.15 -20.45 -2.60
CA ASP A 110 1.74 -20.72 -1.28
C ASP A 110 3.08 -21.46 -1.38
N SER A 111 3.25 -22.34 -2.35
CA SER A 111 4.44 -23.19 -2.45
C SER A 111 5.44 -22.74 -3.51
N MET A 112 5.23 -21.57 -4.13
CA MET A 112 6.11 -21.07 -5.18
C MET A 112 7.38 -20.42 -4.59
N SER A 113 8.49 -20.52 -5.32
CA SER A 113 9.74 -19.84 -4.93
C SER A 113 9.70 -18.34 -5.26
N SER A 114 10.57 -17.55 -4.63
CA SER A 114 10.72 -16.12 -4.91
C SER A 114 10.99 -15.84 -6.40
N GLU A 115 11.77 -16.69 -7.05
CA GLU A 115 12.11 -16.61 -8.46
C GLU A 115 10.87 -16.83 -9.33
N GLU A 116 10.10 -17.89 -9.04
CA GLU A 116 8.86 -18.19 -9.77
C GLU A 116 7.83 -17.06 -9.63
N LEU A 117 7.66 -16.54 -8.41
CA LEU A 117 6.76 -15.42 -8.14
C LEU A 117 7.17 -14.16 -8.91
N MET A 118 8.47 -13.88 -8.96
CA MET A 118 8.99 -12.73 -9.70
C MET A 118 8.82 -12.89 -11.21
N GLU A 119 9.00 -14.10 -11.76
CA GLU A 119 8.73 -14.38 -13.17
C GLU A 119 7.26 -14.16 -13.54
N ILE A 120 6.34 -14.56 -12.65
CA ILE A 120 4.90 -14.35 -12.84
C ILE A 120 4.56 -12.86 -12.89
N VAL A 121 5.02 -12.08 -11.91
CA VAL A 121 4.75 -10.63 -11.86
C VAL A 121 5.35 -9.87 -13.04
N LYS A 122 6.50 -10.34 -13.56
CA LYS A 122 7.14 -9.79 -14.77
C LYS A 122 6.46 -10.24 -16.07
N GLY A 123 5.45 -11.11 -16.01
CA GLY A 123 4.81 -11.67 -17.20
C GLY A 123 5.71 -12.59 -18.02
N LEU A 124 6.81 -13.09 -17.42
CA LEU A 124 7.71 -14.06 -18.07
C LEU A 124 7.15 -15.49 -17.97
N ARG A 125 6.24 -15.71 -17.03
CA ARG A 125 5.52 -16.96 -16.82
C ARG A 125 4.06 -16.65 -16.52
N THR A 126 3.15 -17.11 -17.36
CA THR A 126 1.72 -17.00 -17.08
C THR A 126 1.28 -18.24 -16.34
N TYR A 127 0.67 -18.07 -15.17
CA TYR A 127 0.15 -19.20 -14.38
C TYR A 127 -1.37 -19.31 -14.44
N SER A 128 -2.05 -18.22 -14.81
CA SER A 128 -3.50 -18.19 -14.96
C SER A 128 -3.82 -18.24 -16.45
N SER A 129 -4.37 -19.36 -16.94
CA SER A 129 -4.89 -19.43 -18.30
C SER A 129 -6.08 -18.47 -18.41
N SER A 130 -6.05 -17.60 -19.42
CA SER A 130 -7.11 -16.61 -19.70
C SER A 130 -8.43 -17.23 -20.15
N GLU A 131 -8.53 -18.57 -20.18
CA GLU A 131 -9.65 -19.31 -20.77
C GLU A 131 -10.59 -19.95 -19.73
N GLU A 132 -10.18 -20.08 -18.47
CA GLU A 132 -11.06 -20.58 -17.41
C GLU A 132 -11.87 -19.42 -16.80
N ALA A 133 -13.19 -19.44 -17.04
CA ALA A 133 -14.12 -18.51 -16.42
C ALA A 133 -14.00 -18.61 -14.89
N GLY A 134 -13.48 -17.54 -14.26
CA GLY A 134 -13.23 -17.50 -12.82
C GLY A 134 -11.75 -17.53 -12.42
N SER A 135 -10.80 -17.60 -13.37
CA SER A 135 -9.38 -17.53 -13.04
C SER A 135 -9.01 -16.13 -12.50
N VAL A 136 -8.32 -16.12 -11.36
CA VAL A 136 -7.79 -14.87 -10.77
C VAL A 136 -6.65 -14.38 -11.66
N PRO A 137 -6.61 -13.09 -12.06
CA PRO A 137 -5.51 -12.57 -12.85
C PRO A 137 -4.17 -12.75 -12.11
N ASP A 138 -3.07 -12.75 -12.87
CA ASP A 138 -1.75 -12.84 -12.25
C ASP A 138 -1.44 -11.59 -11.39
N PRO A 139 -0.66 -11.74 -10.31
CA PRO A 139 -0.32 -10.64 -9.41
C PRO A 139 0.41 -9.52 -10.14
N CYS A 140 0.16 -8.28 -9.73
CA CYS A 140 0.80 -7.10 -10.27
C CYS A 140 2.02 -6.62 -9.46
N VAL A 141 2.19 -7.14 -8.24
CA VAL A 141 3.35 -6.86 -7.38
C VAL A 141 3.79 -8.15 -6.71
N TYR A 142 5.09 -8.35 -6.65
CA TYR A 142 5.78 -9.17 -5.67
C TYR A 142 6.71 -8.26 -4.88
N PHE A 143 6.64 -8.29 -3.55
CA PHE A 143 7.47 -7.45 -2.70
C PHE A 143 8.30 -8.30 -1.73
N THR A 144 9.45 -7.76 -1.36
CA THR A 144 10.26 -8.23 -0.23
C THR A 144 10.72 -7.01 0.56
N THR A 145 10.43 -6.97 1.85
CA THR A 145 10.86 -5.88 2.73
C THR A 145 12.32 -6.05 3.13
N ASP A 146 13.01 -4.94 3.31
CA ASP A 146 14.38 -4.96 3.81
C ASP A 146 14.40 -5.44 5.28
N PRO A 147 15.32 -6.32 5.70
CA PRO A 147 15.34 -6.83 7.08
C PRO A 147 15.65 -5.75 8.15
N THR A 148 16.27 -4.63 7.75
CA THR A 148 16.65 -3.54 8.66
C THR A 148 15.55 -2.49 8.74
N SER A 149 15.14 -1.91 7.60
CA SER A 149 14.08 -0.90 7.57
C SER A 149 12.68 -1.51 7.73
N ARG A 150 12.52 -2.79 7.36
CA ARG A 150 11.25 -3.54 7.33
C ARG A 150 10.25 -2.99 6.33
N GLU A 151 10.74 -2.31 5.30
CA GLU A 151 9.91 -1.62 4.32
C GLU A 151 10.15 -2.15 2.91
N ALA A 152 9.10 -2.11 2.09
CA ALA A 152 9.19 -2.26 0.65
C ALA A 152 8.32 -1.20 -0.03
N GLU A 153 8.87 -0.59 -1.07
CA GLU A 153 8.16 0.31 -1.98
C GLU A 153 8.29 -0.24 -3.40
N VAL A 154 7.16 -0.38 -4.08
CA VAL A 154 7.10 -0.89 -5.46
C VAL A 154 6.33 0.09 -6.33
N GLU A 155 7.01 0.64 -7.33
CA GLU A 155 6.39 1.37 -8.43
C GLU A 155 5.91 0.38 -9.50
N LEU A 156 4.65 0.51 -9.92
CA LEU A 156 4.09 -0.38 -10.93
C LEU A 156 4.45 0.12 -12.33
N PRO A 157 5.13 -0.68 -13.18
CA PRO A 157 5.50 -0.26 -14.53
C PRO A 157 4.28 -0.03 -15.43
N ASN A 158 3.20 -0.77 -15.15
CA ASN A 158 1.89 -0.58 -15.75
C ASN A 158 0.90 -0.33 -14.62
N TRP A 159 0.30 0.86 -14.61
CA TRP A 159 -0.71 1.20 -13.61
C TRP A 159 -1.87 0.21 -13.68
N LYS A 160 -2.48 -0.07 -12.53
CA LYS A 160 -3.53 -1.09 -12.41
C LYS A 160 -4.82 -0.47 -11.95
N GLU A 161 -5.87 -0.70 -12.72
CA GLU A 161 -7.21 -0.22 -12.41
C GLU A 161 -8.02 -1.32 -11.74
N GLY A 162 -8.88 -0.93 -10.80
CA GLY A 162 -9.82 -1.86 -10.21
C GLY A 162 -10.72 -1.25 -9.16
N ARG A 163 -11.41 -2.14 -8.44
CA ARG A 163 -12.25 -1.83 -7.28
C ARG A 163 -11.88 -2.66 -6.05
N TYR A 164 -11.11 -3.73 -6.24
CA TYR A 164 -10.61 -4.59 -5.18
C TYR A 164 -9.10 -4.70 -5.22
N VAL A 165 -8.50 -4.83 -4.04
CA VAL A 165 -7.09 -5.20 -3.88
C VAL A 165 -7.01 -6.46 -3.04
N ALA A 166 -6.35 -7.50 -3.54
CA ALA A 166 -5.95 -8.62 -2.72
C ALA A 166 -4.47 -8.51 -2.39
N VAL A 167 -4.11 -8.74 -1.13
CA VAL A 167 -2.73 -8.85 -0.67
C VAL A 167 -2.56 -10.21 -0.03
N LYS A 168 -1.63 -11.01 -0.56
CA LYS A 168 -1.25 -12.28 0.03
C LYS A 168 0.08 -12.10 0.73
N PHE A 169 0.07 -12.17 2.05
CA PHE A 169 1.28 -12.17 2.85
C PHE A 169 1.85 -13.59 2.86
N LEU A 170 3.14 -13.74 2.60
CA LEU A 170 3.74 -15.06 2.37
C LEU A 170 4.61 -15.54 3.53
N ASP A 171 5.43 -14.66 4.09
CA ASP A 171 6.39 -15.03 5.14
C ASP A 171 6.89 -13.84 5.95
N THR A 172 7.72 -14.13 6.96
CA THR A 172 8.30 -13.15 7.88
C THR A 172 9.82 -13.23 7.85
N HIS A 173 10.49 -12.26 8.47
CA HIS A 173 11.95 -12.27 8.59
C HIS A 173 12.48 -13.22 9.67
N LYS A 174 11.60 -13.89 10.44
CA LYS A 174 12.01 -14.73 11.57
C LYS A 174 11.35 -16.12 11.52
N ASP A 175 10.76 -16.58 12.62
CA ASP A 175 10.37 -17.97 12.82
C ASP A 175 8.95 -18.27 12.32
N GLN A 176 8.24 -17.25 11.85
CA GLN A 176 6.93 -17.35 11.20
C GLN A 176 5.84 -17.94 12.11
N VAL A 177 5.93 -17.66 13.42
CA VAL A 177 4.94 -18.11 14.42
C VAL A 177 3.63 -17.31 14.39
N ASN A 178 3.72 -16.05 13.94
CA ASN A 178 2.63 -15.14 13.60
C ASN A 178 3.17 -14.18 12.52
N MET A 179 2.45 -13.08 12.26
CA MET A 179 2.86 -12.08 11.30
C MET A 179 2.49 -10.68 11.78
N ASP A 180 3.50 -9.82 11.86
CA ASP A 180 3.38 -8.44 12.29
C ASP A 180 3.45 -7.50 11.07
N ILE A 181 2.41 -6.70 10.87
CA ILE A 181 2.24 -5.81 9.72
C ILE A 181 1.91 -4.41 10.22
N GLY A 182 2.74 -3.42 9.87
CA GLY A 182 2.57 -2.02 10.25
C GLY A 182 1.61 -1.32 9.30
N ILE A 183 2.11 -0.92 8.13
CA ILE A 183 1.36 -0.17 7.13
C ILE A 183 1.27 -0.99 5.84
N VAL A 184 0.10 -0.98 5.20
CA VAL A 184 -0.11 -1.40 3.81
C VAL A 184 -0.74 -0.21 3.09
N ALA A 185 0.02 0.43 2.21
CA ALA A 185 -0.38 1.66 1.53
C ALA A 185 -0.52 1.47 0.02
N PHE A 186 -1.60 2.03 -0.51
CA PHE A 186 -1.89 2.07 -1.95
C PHE A 186 -1.84 3.51 -2.42
N ILE A 187 -1.01 3.80 -3.43
CA ILE A 187 -0.82 5.14 -3.95
C ILE A 187 -1.30 5.17 -5.40
N GLY A 188 -2.05 6.21 -5.77
CA GLY A 188 -2.60 6.32 -7.11
C GLY A 188 -3.64 7.42 -7.26
N HIS A 189 -4.68 7.16 -8.04
CA HIS A 189 -5.75 8.12 -8.34
C HIS A 189 -7.12 7.45 -8.15
N PHE A 190 -8.13 8.24 -7.78
CA PHE A 190 -9.52 7.80 -7.90
C PHE A 190 -10.00 7.91 -9.35
N GLY A 191 -10.91 7.02 -9.72
CA GLY A 191 -11.33 6.79 -11.09
C GLY A 191 -10.36 5.91 -11.88
N ARG A 192 -10.71 5.69 -13.14
CA ARG A 192 -9.88 4.96 -14.12
C ARG A 192 -9.07 5.96 -14.93
N HIS A 193 -7.78 5.67 -15.09
CA HIS A 193 -6.81 6.53 -15.74
C HIS A 193 -5.98 5.68 -16.69
N ALA A 194 -5.99 6.06 -17.96
CA ALA A 194 -5.13 5.44 -18.96
C ALA A 194 -3.68 5.48 -18.47
N SER A 195 -3.01 4.32 -18.52
CA SER A 195 -1.61 4.19 -18.13
C SER A 195 -0.77 5.13 -18.99
N ALA A 196 -0.36 6.27 -18.41
CA ALA A 196 0.69 7.07 -18.99
C ALA A 196 2.00 6.43 -18.54
N SER A 197 2.77 5.86 -19.48
CA SER A 197 4.12 5.36 -19.22
C SER A 197 5.00 6.51 -18.70
N ARG A 198 4.96 6.74 -17.39
CA ARG A 198 5.70 7.78 -16.69
C ARG A 198 6.33 7.14 -15.47
N HIS A 199 7.65 7.10 -15.47
CA HIS A 199 8.39 6.80 -14.26
C HIS A 199 8.15 7.93 -13.27
N LEU A 200 7.44 7.63 -12.19
CA LEU A 200 7.13 8.59 -11.13
C LEU A 200 8.22 8.61 -10.04
N GLY A 201 9.10 7.60 -10.04
CA GLY A 201 10.19 7.46 -9.09
C GLY A 201 9.69 7.09 -7.68
N PRO A 202 10.60 6.78 -6.74
CA PRO A 202 10.23 6.43 -5.38
C PRO A 202 9.55 7.62 -4.67
N TRP A 203 8.29 7.45 -4.29
CA TRP A 203 7.45 8.45 -3.62
C TRP A 203 7.92 8.68 -2.18
N MET A 204 8.36 7.61 -1.48
CA MET A 204 8.85 7.71 -0.09
C MET A 204 10.33 8.05 0.05
N ARG A 205 11.12 8.00 -1.04
CA ARG A 205 12.50 8.53 -1.02
C ARG A 205 12.59 10.05 -1.19
N ARG A 206 11.47 10.78 -1.10
CA ARG A 206 11.51 12.13 -0.51
C ARG A 206 11.71 11.97 0.99
N SER A 207 12.89 11.49 1.34
CA SER A 207 13.43 11.64 2.68
C SER A 207 13.24 13.10 3.08
N ALA A 208 12.71 13.30 4.28
CA ALA A 208 12.96 14.49 5.09
C ALA A 208 14.47 14.64 5.35
N ARG A 209 15.27 14.74 4.28
CA ARG A 209 16.71 15.04 4.29
C ARG A 209 16.98 16.52 4.49
N GLN A 210 15.93 17.33 4.54
CA GLN A 210 15.87 18.42 5.49
C GLN A 210 14.75 18.11 6.47
N ILE A 211 15.11 17.57 7.64
CA ILE A 211 14.36 17.93 8.83
C ILE A 211 14.64 19.43 8.98
N TRP A 212 13.72 20.27 8.50
CA TRP A 212 13.60 21.59 9.09
C TRP A 212 13.07 21.35 10.49
N VAL A 213 13.98 21.09 11.42
CA VAL A 213 13.69 21.22 12.83
C VAL A 213 13.37 22.69 12.99
N HIS A 214 12.09 23.03 13.06
CA HIS A 214 11.73 24.35 13.52
C HIS A 214 12.36 24.47 14.92
N PRO A 215 13.17 25.51 15.21
CA PRO A 215 13.94 25.58 16.45
C PRO A 215 13.06 25.67 17.73
N ASN A 216 11.74 25.61 17.58
CA ASN A 216 10.77 25.82 18.64
C ASN A 216 9.86 24.59 18.79
N GLU A 217 9.46 24.30 20.03
CA GLU A 217 8.57 23.17 20.36
C GLU A 217 7.21 23.26 19.64
N LEU A 218 6.87 22.22 18.88
CA LEU A 218 5.55 22.08 18.27
C LEU A 218 4.50 21.79 19.36
N LYS A 219 3.50 22.66 19.49
CA LYS A 219 2.34 22.41 20.37
C LYS A 219 1.22 21.74 19.58
N SER A 220 0.76 20.59 20.08
CA SER A 220 -0.45 19.93 19.61
C SER A 220 -1.66 20.78 20.03
N MET A 221 -2.26 21.51 19.08
CA MET A 221 -3.58 22.10 19.27
C MET A 221 -4.62 21.16 18.66
N PHE A 222 -5.41 20.51 19.51
CA PHE A 222 -6.46 19.58 19.08
C PHE A 222 -7.53 20.29 18.22
N SER A 223 -7.70 19.85 16.98
CA SER A 223 -8.89 19.12 16.50
C SER A 223 -9.00 19.17 14.97
N SER A 224 -9.15 17.99 14.36
CA SER A 224 -9.62 17.73 12.98
C SER A 224 -8.80 18.10 11.74
N SER A 225 -7.69 18.85 11.78
CA SER A 225 -6.91 19.07 10.54
C SER A 225 -5.44 19.48 10.76
N GLY A 226 -4.54 18.50 10.79
CA GLY A 226 -3.10 18.69 10.55
C GLY A 226 -2.27 19.42 11.62
N TRP A 227 -0.95 19.29 11.52
CA TRP A 227 0.03 20.05 12.28
C TRP A 227 0.12 21.47 11.72
N VAL A 228 0.11 22.50 12.58
CA VAL A 228 0.28 23.90 12.18
C VAL A 228 1.42 24.51 12.99
N CYS A 229 2.35 25.18 12.32
CA CYS A 229 3.41 25.95 12.97
C CYS A 229 2.85 27.23 13.60
N ASP A 230 3.25 27.54 14.83
CA ASP A 230 2.84 28.71 15.63
C ASP A 230 3.56 30.02 15.24
N GLY A 231 4.23 30.02 14.09
CA GLY A 231 5.10 31.10 13.62
C GLY A 231 4.44 32.46 13.33
N ARG A 232 3.24 32.76 13.84
CA ARG A 232 2.64 34.10 13.77
C ARG A 232 3.13 35.05 14.88
N ASP A 233 3.53 34.51 16.02
CA ASP A 233 3.74 35.33 17.23
C ASP A 233 5.20 35.80 17.45
N PHE A 234 6.09 35.59 16.47
CA PHE A 234 7.50 36.01 16.55
C PHE A 234 7.92 36.96 15.44
N THR A 235 8.81 37.89 15.75
CA THR A 235 9.49 38.78 14.79
C THR A 235 10.35 37.95 13.83
N GLY A 236 9.89 37.82 12.58
CA GLY A 236 10.46 36.91 11.57
C GLY A 236 9.53 35.74 11.16
N GLY A 237 8.32 35.70 11.72
CA GLY A 237 7.34 34.65 11.53
C GLY A 237 7.05 34.24 10.08
N CYS A 238 6.85 32.93 9.87
CA CYS A 238 6.44 32.36 8.59
C CYS A 238 5.14 33.00 8.11
N ARG A 239 5.21 33.77 7.02
CA ARG A 239 4.02 34.30 6.36
C ARG A 239 3.23 33.16 5.72
N SER A 240 2.16 32.79 6.41
CA SER A 240 0.95 32.12 5.91
C SER A 240 1.11 30.77 5.19
N GLY A 241 0.63 29.72 5.86
CA GLY A 241 -0.41 28.87 5.28
C GLY A 241 -0.02 27.93 4.13
N GLN A 242 1.23 27.48 4.04
CA GLN A 242 1.55 26.31 3.24
C GLN A 242 1.67 25.09 4.15
N THR A 243 0.70 24.19 3.99
CA THR A 243 0.77 22.77 4.36
C THR A 243 1.87 22.06 3.60
#